data_AF-A0A928TEB2-F1
#
_entry.id   AF-A0A928TEB2-F1
#
_cell.length_a   1.000
_cell.length_b   1.000
_cell.length_c   1.000
_cell.angle_alpha   90.00
_cell.angle_beta   90.00
_cell.angle_gamma   90.00
#
_symmetry.space_group_name_H-M   'P 1'
#
loop_
_entity.id
_entity.type
_entity.pdbx_description
1 polymer ?
#
loop_
_entity_poly.entity_id
_entity_poly.type
_entity_poly.pdbx_seq_one_letter_code
_entity_poly.pdbx_strand_id
1 'polypeptide(L)'
;MSPHRPALAGFLLSLLALCWAGFAARDAAASQLPAGDLIVRTALADEGAYQGQCWPWVQRVVFEATGFRIGWDYREGFFEAGAVEVKLAEARQGDIVQIADDNNTAPDADYPGLHTAIVLENHGDGVLTVIDSNSQWDGIVRVRKGYTPAAAAARAGIGFHVYRFTGIPTPGGRAGNDGETAARVPSAEERPIVKAGDTARVAAQGDCLNLRWAPGTGNAVVACIPDRTNLQVLGEPQAMEGRYWVRVLIHGLQGYVAGEYLEWVSSPSVPASAASPAGPAPLLPFRAFVPMVTGD
;
A
#
# COMPACT_ATOMS: atom_id res chain seq x y z
N MET A 1 -74.73 28.51 11.81
CA MET A 1 -73.75 27.53 12.33
C MET A 1 -72.96 27.00 11.13
N SER A 2 -71.77 27.56 10.89
CA SER A 2 -70.90 27.11 9.80
C SER A 2 -69.79 26.23 10.36
N PRO A 3 -69.54 25.02 9.84
CA PRO A 3 -68.32 24.29 10.14
C PRO A 3 -67.40 24.27 8.92
N HIS A 4 -66.44 25.18 8.88
CA HIS A 4 -65.22 24.99 8.09
C HIS A 4 -64.03 25.17 9.04
N ARG A 5 -63.35 24.06 9.35
CA ARG A 5 -61.91 23.97 9.69
C ARG A 5 -61.63 22.51 10.11
N PRO A 6 -60.91 21.76 9.27
CA PRO A 6 -59.48 21.60 9.56
C PRO A 6 -58.63 21.62 8.28
N ALA A 7 -58.07 22.77 7.92
CA ALA A 7 -57.10 22.88 6.83
C ALA A 7 -55.83 23.66 7.23
N LEU A 8 -55.63 23.91 8.53
CA LEU A 8 -54.52 24.73 9.04
C LEU A 8 -53.45 23.93 9.80
N ALA A 9 -53.66 22.65 10.08
CA ALA A 9 -52.65 21.81 10.74
C ALA A 9 -51.63 21.19 9.77
N GLY A 10 -51.91 21.17 8.45
CA GLY A 10 -51.03 20.54 7.45
C GLY A 10 -49.93 21.45 6.88
N PHE A 11 -50.04 22.78 7.05
CA PHE A 11 -49.14 23.74 6.38
C PHE A 11 -47.92 24.16 7.23
N LEU A 12 -47.95 23.93 8.55
CA LEU A 12 -46.83 24.25 9.44
C LEU A 12 -45.78 23.12 9.52
N LEU A 13 -46.17 21.88 9.22
CA LEU A 13 -45.24 20.73 9.14
C LEU A 13 -44.47 20.67 7.82
N SER A 14 -44.98 21.29 6.74
CA SER A 14 -44.29 21.32 5.45
C SER A 14 -43.19 22.40 5.38
N LEU A 15 -43.32 23.53 6.06
CA LEU A 15 -42.28 24.57 6.07
C LEU A 15 -41.08 24.24 6.97
N LEU A 16 -41.28 23.51 8.07
CA LEU A 16 -40.19 23.02 8.93
C LEU A 16 -39.38 21.87 8.28
N ALA A 17 -40.01 21.07 7.41
CA ALA A 17 -39.31 20.01 6.66
C ALA A 17 -38.42 20.57 5.53
N LEU A 18 -38.79 21.71 4.92
CA LEU A 18 -37.96 22.33 3.88
C LEU A 18 -36.71 23.05 4.43
N CYS A 19 -36.75 23.58 5.67
CA CYS A 19 -35.57 24.18 6.28
C CYS A 19 -34.51 23.16 6.73
N TRP A 20 -34.90 21.93 7.06
CA TRP A 20 -33.96 20.86 7.42
C TRP A 20 -33.34 20.17 6.21
N ALA A 21 -34.10 19.99 5.12
CA ALA A 21 -33.57 19.45 3.87
C ALA A 21 -32.53 20.38 3.21
N GLY A 22 -32.71 21.71 3.36
CA GLY A 22 -31.77 22.71 2.84
C GLY A 22 -30.45 22.81 3.62
N PHE A 23 -30.44 22.44 4.91
CA PHE A 23 -29.22 22.43 5.73
C PHE A 23 -28.44 21.12 5.54
N ALA A 24 -29.13 19.97 5.54
CA ALA A 24 -28.50 18.67 5.32
C ALA A 24 -27.85 18.53 3.93
N ALA A 25 -28.45 19.09 2.89
CA ALA A 25 -27.86 19.07 1.54
C ALA A 25 -26.67 20.04 1.39
N ARG A 26 -26.61 21.11 2.21
CA ARG A 26 -25.46 22.04 2.24
C ARG A 26 -24.30 21.49 3.05
N ASP A 27 -24.56 20.74 4.12
CA ASP A 27 -23.53 20.09 4.94
C ASP A 27 -22.92 18.84 4.26
N ALA A 28 -23.68 18.15 3.41
CA ALA A 28 -23.17 17.03 2.61
C ALA A 28 -22.19 17.46 1.50
N ALA A 29 -22.28 18.70 1.00
CA ALA A 29 -21.33 19.26 0.05
C ALA A 29 -20.08 19.85 0.73
N ALA A 30 -20.14 20.11 2.05
CA ALA A 30 -19.10 20.78 2.82
C ALA A 30 -18.16 19.83 3.59
N SER A 31 -18.36 18.51 3.51
CA SER A 31 -17.66 17.51 4.35
C SER A 31 -16.69 16.58 3.61
N GLN A 32 -16.40 16.81 2.32
CA GLN A 32 -15.32 16.14 1.59
C GLN A 32 -14.39 17.20 0.99
N LEU A 33 -13.16 17.29 1.52
CA LEU A 33 -12.10 18.03 0.83
C LEU A 33 -11.98 17.47 -0.60
N PRO A 34 -11.90 18.32 -1.64
CA PRO A 34 -11.66 17.86 -3.00
C PRO A 34 -10.40 16.98 -3.03
N ALA A 35 -10.42 15.89 -3.80
CA ALA A 35 -9.32 14.91 -3.88
C ALA A 35 -7.93 15.57 -4.00
N GLY A 36 -7.83 16.64 -4.80
CA GLY A 36 -6.59 17.36 -5.00
C GLY A 36 -6.00 18.00 -3.73
N ASP A 37 -6.83 18.47 -2.80
CA ASP A 37 -6.35 18.99 -1.51
C ASP A 37 -5.75 17.90 -0.64
N LEU A 38 -6.35 16.71 -0.66
CA LEU A 38 -5.85 15.55 0.09
C LEU A 38 -4.54 15.05 -0.51
N ILE A 39 -4.46 14.92 -1.84
CA ILE A 39 -3.26 14.49 -2.55
C ILE A 39 -2.08 15.42 -2.23
N VAL A 40 -2.30 16.74 -2.27
CA VAL A 40 -1.24 17.71 -1.97
C VAL A 40 -0.82 17.69 -0.51
N ARG A 41 -1.76 17.60 0.43
CA ARG A 41 -1.43 17.49 1.86
C ARG A 41 -0.59 16.25 2.14
N THR A 42 -0.96 15.10 1.57
CA THR A 42 -0.22 13.84 1.71
C THR A 42 1.17 13.96 1.08
N ALA A 43 1.29 14.54 -0.12
CA ALA A 43 2.58 14.73 -0.79
C ALA A 43 3.54 15.63 0.01
N LEU A 44 3.03 16.76 0.53
CA LEU A 44 3.85 17.72 1.28
C LEU A 44 4.35 17.16 2.61
N ALA A 45 3.68 16.15 3.18
CA ALA A 45 4.16 15.47 4.39
C ALA A 45 5.50 14.73 4.17
N ASP A 46 5.83 14.41 2.91
CA ASP A 46 7.06 13.73 2.54
C ASP A 46 8.20 14.69 2.14
N GLU A 47 7.97 16.01 2.06
CA GLU A 47 8.96 16.96 1.55
C GLU A 47 10.30 16.85 2.32
N GLY A 48 11.39 16.68 1.57
CA GLY A 48 12.74 16.53 2.12
C GLY A 48 13.08 15.12 2.61
N ALA A 49 12.13 14.19 2.62
CA ALA A 49 12.36 12.79 2.99
C ALA A 49 12.68 11.91 1.78
N TYR A 50 13.37 10.79 2.04
CA TYR A 50 13.57 9.74 1.05
C TYR A 50 12.28 8.92 0.89
N GLN A 51 11.76 8.86 -0.32
CA GLN A 51 10.58 8.07 -0.69
C GLN A 51 10.80 7.15 -1.90
N GLY A 52 12.00 7.14 -2.47
CA GLY A 52 12.33 6.30 -3.62
C GLY A 52 11.81 6.88 -4.93
N GLN A 53 11.41 6.02 -5.87
CA GLN A 53 11.08 6.40 -7.26
C GLN A 53 9.81 7.26 -7.38
N CYS A 54 9.73 8.10 -8.42
CA CYS A 54 8.61 9.02 -8.66
C CYS A 54 7.26 8.30 -8.77
N TRP A 55 7.19 7.24 -9.59
CA TRP A 55 5.94 6.54 -9.87
C TRP A 55 5.35 5.81 -8.67
N PRO A 56 6.06 4.90 -7.98
CA PRO A 56 5.54 4.26 -6.77
C PRO A 56 5.17 5.26 -5.67
N TRP A 57 5.93 6.35 -5.55
CA TRP A 57 5.61 7.41 -4.60
C TRP A 57 4.29 8.10 -4.93
N VAL A 58 4.05 8.47 -6.19
CA VAL A 58 2.78 9.06 -6.62
C VAL A 58 1.60 8.10 -6.42
N GLN A 59 1.74 6.82 -6.78
CA GLN A 59 0.70 5.81 -6.56
C GLN A 59 0.34 5.70 -5.07
N ARG A 60 1.34 5.70 -4.18
CA ARG A 60 1.14 5.69 -2.73
C ARG A 60 0.41 6.95 -2.25
N VAL A 61 0.87 8.13 -2.64
CA VAL A 61 0.27 9.41 -2.23
C VAL A 61 -1.20 9.46 -2.64
N VAL A 62 -1.54 9.09 -3.87
CA VAL A 62 -2.93 9.06 -4.34
C VAL A 62 -3.77 8.05 -3.55
N PHE A 63 -3.24 6.85 -3.32
CA PHE A 63 -3.94 5.83 -2.55
C PHE A 63 -4.17 6.24 -1.09
N GLU A 64 -3.18 6.80 -0.42
CA GLU A 64 -3.30 7.26 0.98
C GLU A 64 -4.24 8.46 1.11
N ALA A 65 -4.19 9.39 0.15
CA ALA A 65 -5.01 10.59 0.15
C ALA A 65 -6.48 10.30 -0.19
N THR A 66 -6.72 9.37 -1.11
CA THR A 66 -8.04 9.21 -1.74
C THR A 66 -8.57 7.78 -1.70
N GLY A 67 -7.73 6.76 -1.62
CA GLY A 67 -8.12 5.37 -1.80
C GLY A 67 -8.17 4.89 -3.26
N PHE A 68 -7.98 5.79 -4.24
CA PHE A 68 -7.81 5.38 -5.64
C PHE A 68 -6.50 4.62 -5.83
N ARG A 69 -6.56 3.54 -6.61
CA ARG A 69 -5.40 2.71 -6.94
C ARG A 69 -5.06 2.91 -8.41
N ILE A 70 -4.02 3.68 -8.67
CA ILE A 70 -3.45 3.81 -10.02
C ILE A 70 -2.91 2.44 -10.43
N GLY A 71 -3.34 1.96 -11.61
CA GLY A 71 -2.81 0.74 -12.22
C GLY A 71 -1.30 0.85 -12.51
N TRP A 72 -0.74 -0.21 -13.07
CA TRP A 72 0.72 -0.31 -13.24
C TRP A 72 1.25 0.30 -14.54
N ASP A 73 0.37 0.58 -15.50
CA ASP A 73 0.70 1.27 -16.75
C ASP A 73 0.76 2.80 -16.53
N TYR A 74 1.76 3.45 -17.12
CA TYR A 74 2.01 4.90 -16.98
C TYR A 74 0.91 5.79 -17.58
N ARG A 75 -0.05 5.24 -18.32
CA ARG A 75 -1.16 5.97 -18.94
C ARG A 75 -2.50 5.35 -18.57
N GLU A 76 -2.72 4.09 -18.91
CA GLU A 76 -3.97 3.36 -18.65
C GLU A 76 -4.26 3.23 -17.16
N GLY A 77 -3.22 3.09 -16.33
CA GLY A 77 -3.37 2.95 -14.88
C GLY A 77 -4.08 4.13 -14.22
N PHE A 78 -4.01 5.33 -14.81
CA PHE A 78 -4.77 6.49 -14.34
C PHE A 78 -6.26 6.36 -14.65
N PHE A 79 -6.62 5.90 -15.84
CA PHE A 79 -8.01 5.71 -16.25
C PHE A 79 -8.69 4.56 -15.49
N GLU A 80 -7.97 3.46 -15.25
CA GLU A 80 -8.43 2.34 -14.41
C GLU A 80 -8.77 2.80 -12.99
N ALA A 81 -8.03 3.79 -12.48
CA ALA A 81 -8.25 4.39 -11.17
C ALA A 81 -9.38 5.44 -11.15
N GLY A 82 -10.01 5.71 -12.29
CA GLY A 82 -11.07 6.70 -12.42
C GLY A 82 -10.60 8.14 -12.57
N ALA A 83 -9.33 8.37 -12.90
CA ALA A 83 -8.87 9.70 -13.26
C ALA A 83 -9.38 10.09 -14.66
N VAL A 84 -9.49 11.40 -14.89
CA VAL A 84 -9.72 11.97 -16.21
C VAL A 84 -8.50 12.73 -16.67
N GLU A 85 -8.20 12.68 -17.96
CA GLU A 85 -7.13 13.50 -18.54
C GLU A 85 -7.65 14.93 -18.74
N VAL A 86 -6.83 15.92 -18.39
CA VAL A 86 -7.13 17.35 -18.50
C VAL A 86 -6.04 18.08 -19.27
N LYS A 87 -6.39 19.22 -19.86
CA LYS A 87 -5.39 20.06 -20.54
C LYS A 87 -4.46 20.71 -19.52
N LEU A 88 -3.20 20.93 -19.89
CA LEU A 88 -2.23 21.64 -19.05
C LEU A 88 -2.73 23.03 -18.61
N ALA A 89 -3.39 23.77 -19.51
CA ALA A 89 -3.97 25.07 -19.19
C ALA A 89 -5.08 25.01 -18.12
N GLU A 90 -5.69 23.83 -17.94
CA GLU A 90 -6.74 23.57 -16.97
C GLU A 90 -6.20 22.88 -15.72
N ALA A 91 -4.89 22.61 -15.64
CA ALA A 91 -4.25 21.93 -14.51
C ALA A 91 -4.47 22.72 -13.22
N ARG A 92 -4.69 22.00 -12.13
CA ARG A 92 -4.98 22.52 -10.80
C ARG A 92 -4.20 21.74 -9.76
N GLN A 93 -4.19 22.28 -8.54
CA GLN A 93 -3.62 21.62 -7.39
C GLN A 93 -4.14 20.17 -7.25
N GLY A 94 -3.21 19.23 -7.07
CA GLY A 94 -3.46 17.81 -6.90
C GLY A 94 -3.65 17.01 -8.19
N ASP A 95 -3.66 17.66 -9.35
CA ASP A 95 -3.51 16.95 -10.62
C ASP A 95 -2.11 16.32 -10.72
N ILE A 96 -1.99 15.30 -11.56
CA ILE A 96 -0.74 14.54 -11.72
C ILE A 96 -0.21 14.74 -13.13
N VAL A 97 1.02 15.22 -13.24
CA VAL A 97 1.75 15.26 -14.51
C VAL A 97 2.49 13.94 -14.68
N GLN A 98 2.26 13.27 -15.80
CA GLN A 98 3.04 12.12 -16.23
C GLN A 98 3.78 12.48 -17.52
N ILE A 99 5.09 12.28 -17.55
CA ILE A 99 5.90 12.30 -18.76
C ILE A 99 6.20 10.85 -19.13
N ALA A 100 5.83 10.42 -20.33
CA ALA A 100 6.00 9.06 -20.81
C ALA A 100 6.03 9.02 -22.36
N ASP A 101 6.60 7.97 -22.93
CA ASP A 101 6.43 7.61 -24.34
C ASP A 101 5.10 6.86 -24.50
N ASP A 102 4.18 7.41 -25.29
CA ASP A 102 2.87 6.80 -25.57
C ASP A 102 2.97 5.43 -26.25
N ASN A 103 4.13 5.10 -26.85
CA ASN A 103 4.36 3.77 -27.44
C ASN A 103 4.90 2.75 -26.42
N ASN A 104 5.29 3.20 -25.23
CA ASN A 104 5.84 2.36 -24.17
C ASN A 104 5.46 2.88 -22.77
N THR A 105 4.23 2.57 -22.34
CA THR A 105 3.72 2.90 -21.00
C THR A 105 3.72 1.69 -20.07
N ALA A 106 4.37 0.60 -20.47
CA ALA A 106 4.43 -0.65 -19.73
C ALA A 106 4.99 -0.44 -18.30
N PRO A 107 4.62 -1.29 -17.34
CA PRO A 107 5.01 -1.13 -15.94
C PRO A 107 6.52 -1.28 -15.68
N ASP A 108 7.23 -1.92 -16.58
CA ASP A 108 8.68 -2.09 -16.57
C ASP A 108 9.42 -1.08 -17.46
N ALA A 109 8.70 -0.09 -18.01
CA ALA A 109 9.30 0.96 -18.81
C ALA A 109 10.33 1.76 -18.01
N ASP A 110 11.52 1.88 -18.58
CA ASP A 110 12.63 2.68 -18.06
C ASP A 110 13.34 3.34 -19.25
N TYR A 111 13.20 4.66 -19.37
CA TYR A 111 13.82 5.46 -20.42
C TYR A 111 14.02 6.91 -20.00
N PRO A 112 14.94 7.64 -20.67
CA PRO A 112 15.19 9.04 -20.34
C PRO A 112 13.92 9.89 -20.39
N GLY A 113 13.70 10.68 -19.34
CA GLY A 113 12.59 11.62 -19.26
C GLY A 113 11.30 11.08 -18.65
N LEU A 114 11.16 9.76 -18.49
CA LEU A 114 10.04 9.14 -17.75
C LEU A 114 9.98 9.73 -16.34
N HIS A 115 8.88 10.41 -16.00
CA HIS A 115 8.76 11.07 -14.70
C HIS A 115 7.31 11.38 -14.33
N THR A 116 7.02 11.33 -13.04
CA THR A 116 5.69 11.64 -12.50
C THR A 116 5.81 12.67 -11.38
N ALA A 117 4.94 13.68 -11.40
CA ALA A 117 4.93 14.76 -10.42
C ALA A 117 3.50 15.19 -10.08
N ILE A 118 3.30 15.69 -8.86
CA ILE A 118 2.01 16.20 -8.39
C ILE A 118 2.01 17.72 -8.49
N VAL A 119 0.96 18.29 -9.08
CA VAL A 119 0.80 19.74 -9.23
C VAL A 119 0.45 20.36 -7.87
N LEU A 120 1.25 21.33 -7.45
CA LEU A 120 0.94 22.17 -6.28
C LEU A 120 0.24 23.46 -6.71
N GLU A 121 0.69 24.05 -7.82
CA GLU A 121 0.18 25.33 -8.31
C GLU A 121 0.36 25.43 -9.82
N ASN A 122 -0.62 26.03 -10.51
CA ASN A 122 -0.53 26.35 -11.93
C ASN A 122 -0.40 27.87 -12.08
N HIS A 123 0.73 28.33 -12.62
CA HIS A 123 1.03 29.76 -12.80
C HIS A 123 0.54 30.31 -14.14
N GLY A 124 -0.06 29.48 -14.99
CA GLY A 124 -0.35 29.82 -16.38
C GLY A 124 0.86 29.58 -17.30
N ASP A 125 0.65 29.79 -18.60
CA ASP A 125 1.68 29.69 -19.65
C ASP A 125 2.50 28.37 -19.66
N GLY A 126 1.91 27.30 -19.13
CA GLY A 126 2.55 25.98 -19.03
C GLY A 126 3.59 25.84 -17.91
N VAL A 127 3.64 26.79 -16.97
CA VAL A 127 4.56 26.81 -15.83
C VAL A 127 3.83 26.37 -14.56
N LEU A 128 4.39 25.39 -13.85
CA LEU A 128 3.82 24.81 -12.65
C LEU A 128 4.78 24.92 -11.45
N THR A 129 4.22 24.97 -10.24
CA THR A 129 4.90 24.43 -9.06
C THR A 129 4.46 22.98 -8.90
N VAL A 130 5.40 22.05 -8.78
CA VAL A 130 5.13 20.62 -8.56
C VAL A 130 5.88 20.10 -7.35
N ILE A 131 5.48 18.93 -6.86
CA ILE A 131 6.26 18.12 -5.92
C ILE A 131 6.47 16.74 -6.53
N ASP A 132 7.70 16.25 -6.49
CA ASP A 132 8.08 14.95 -7.03
C ASP A 132 9.10 14.25 -6.15
N SER A 133 9.27 12.94 -6.35
CA SER A 133 10.37 12.16 -5.80
C SER A 133 11.36 11.80 -6.90
N ASN A 134 12.64 11.68 -6.56
CA ASN A 134 13.69 11.12 -7.42
C ASN A 134 13.97 11.80 -8.78
N SER A 135 13.48 13.00 -9.03
CA SER A 135 13.83 13.75 -10.26
C SER A 135 15.32 14.10 -10.38
N GLN A 136 16.10 13.92 -9.31
CA GLN A 136 17.57 14.10 -9.26
C GLN A 136 18.33 12.79 -8.99
N TRP A 137 17.68 11.62 -9.14
CA TRP A 137 18.29 10.30 -8.93
C TRP A 137 18.73 9.99 -7.49
N ASP A 138 18.14 10.66 -6.50
CA ASP A 138 18.46 10.53 -5.09
C ASP A 138 17.32 9.99 -4.21
N GLY A 139 16.15 9.75 -4.79
CA GLY A 139 14.96 9.26 -4.10
C GLY A 139 14.32 10.24 -3.11
N ILE A 140 14.72 11.51 -3.12
CA ILE A 140 14.23 12.53 -2.17
C ILE A 140 13.08 13.30 -2.79
N VAL A 141 12.04 13.55 -1.97
CA VAL A 141 10.88 14.36 -2.37
C VAL A 141 11.21 15.85 -2.28
N ARG A 142 10.90 16.62 -3.33
CA ARG A 142 11.14 18.08 -3.37
C ARG A 142 10.05 18.85 -4.10
N VAL A 143 9.79 20.05 -3.61
CA VAL A 143 9.05 21.07 -4.33
C VAL A 143 9.92 21.68 -5.44
N ARG A 144 9.37 21.76 -6.65
CA ARG A 144 10.00 22.35 -7.83
C ARG A 144 9.16 23.51 -8.34
N LYS A 145 9.72 24.71 -8.28
CA LYS A 145 9.13 25.92 -8.86
C LYS A 145 9.60 26.08 -10.30
N GLY A 146 8.72 26.57 -11.17
CA GLY A 146 9.06 26.80 -12.58
C GLY A 146 9.12 25.53 -13.42
N TYR A 147 8.44 24.47 -13.00
CA TYR A 147 8.41 23.21 -13.73
C TYR A 147 7.58 23.35 -15.01
N THR A 148 8.15 22.97 -16.15
CA THR A 148 7.50 23.05 -17.46
C THR A 148 7.39 21.65 -18.07
N PRO A 149 6.25 20.95 -17.94
CA PRO A 149 6.08 19.58 -18.44
C PRO A 149 6.41 19.45 -19.92
N ALA A 150 5.93 20.39 -20.74
CA ALA A 150 6.15 20.39 -22.19
C ALA A 150 7.64 20.45 -22.55
N ALA A 151 8.42 21.33 -21.91
CA ALA A 151 9.85 21.41 -22.18
C ALA A 151 10.62 20.20 -21.60
N ALA A 152 10.15 19.60 -20.50
CA ALA A 152 10.73 18.40 -19.94
C ALA A 152 10.54 17.19 -20.87
N ALA A 153 9.32 16.98 -21.36
CA ALA A 153 9.01 15.92 -22.32
C ALA A 153 9.75 16.13 -23.66
N ALA A 154 9.79 17.37 -24.17
CA ALA A 154 10.50 17.70 -25.40
C ALA A 154 12.00 17.42 -25.36
N ARG A 155 12.66 17.59 -24.19
CA ARG A 155 14.09 17.25 -24.03
C ARG A 155 14.37 15.75 -24.22
N ALA A 156 13.40 14.90 -23.92
CA ALA A 156 13.49 13.46 -24.08
C ALA A 156 12.84 12.95 -25.37
N GLY A 157 12.15 13.81 -26.14
CA GLY A 157 11.46 13.41 -27.37
C GLY A 157 10.19 12.59 -27.12
N ILE A 158 9.57 12.73 -25.95
CA ILE A 158 8.39 11.97 -25.51
C ILE A 158 7.21 12.91 -25.17
N GLY A 159 6.06 12.34 -24.83
CA GLY A 159 4.83 13.06 -24.50
C GLY A 159 4.69 13.39 -23.01
N PHE A 160 3.64 14.14 -22.68
CA PHE A 160 3.19 14.30 -21.31
C PHE A 160 1.67 14.42 -21.23
N HIS A 161 1.13 14.03 -20.09
CA HIS A 161 -0.30 14.04 -19.79
C HIS A 161 -0.55 14.63 -18.40
N VAL A 162 -1.76 15.13 -18.18
CA VAL A 162 -2.18 15.65 -16.87
C VAL A 162 -3.47 14.94 -16.46
N TYR A 163 -3.45 14.28 -15.30
CA TYR A 163 -4.56 13.48 -14.80
C TYR A 163 -5.18 14.10 -13.55
N ARG A 164 -6.51 14.08 -13.50
CA ARG A 164 -7.29 14.59 -12.38
C ARG A 164 -8.15 13.50 -11.77
N PHE A 165 -8.04 13.33 -10.46
CA PHE A 165 -8.99 12.53 -9.68
C PHE A 165 -10.16 13.40 -9.24
N THR A 166 -11.38 12.99 -9.57
CA THR A 166 -12.60 13.68 -9.15
C THR A 166 -13.34 12.86 -8.09
N GLY A 167 -13.49 13.42 -6.89
CA GLY A 167 -14.20 12.80 -5.76
C GLY A 167 -13.29 11.97 -4.83
N ILE A 168 -13.88 11.43 -3.76
CA ILE A 168 -13.28 10.38 -2.93
C ILE A 168 -14.13 9.13 -3.20
N PRO A 169 -13.56 7.93 -3.43
CA PRO A 169 -14.31 6.69 -3.42
C PRO A 169 -15.15 6.62 -2.15
N THR A 170 -16.48 6.52 -2.30
CA THR A 170 -17.34 6.22 -1.16
C THR A 170 -16.92 4.88 -0.59
N PRO A 171 -16.65 4.75 0.73
CA PRO A 171 -16.46 3.44 1.34
C PRO A 171 -17.72 2.59 1.06
N GLY A 172 -17.59 1.58 0.19
CA GLY A 172 -18.71 0.73 -0.26
C GLY A 172 -19.16 0.89 -1.73
N GLY A 173 -18.52 1.74 -2.53
CA GLY A 173 -18.84 1.90 -3.95
C GLY A 173 -18.18 0.89 -4.89
N ARG A 174 -18.27 -0.42 -4.62
CA ARG A 174 -18.03 -1.44 -5.65
C ARG A 174 -19.38 -1.81 -6.23
N ALA A 175 -19.76 -1.18 -7.33
CA ALA A 175 -20.83 -1.71 -8.17
C ALA A 175 -20.27 -2.96 -8.87
N GLY A 176 -20.83 -4.12 -8.53
CA GLY A 176 -20.48 -5.43 -9.11
C GLY A 176 -20.30 -6.50 -8.03
N ASN A 177 -21.45 -7.01 -7.54
CA ASN A 177 -21.86 -8.42 -7.28
C ASN A 177 -20.69 -9.44 -7.04
N ASP A 178 -20.64 -10.34 -6.05
CA ASP A 178 -21.63 -11.15 -5.33
C ASP A 178 -21.07 -11.48 -3.93
N GLY A 179 -21.91 -11.72 -2.92
CA GLY A 179 -21.44 -12.01 -1.56
C GLY A 179 -20.99 -13.47 -1.34
N GLU A 180 -19.91 -13.66 -0.58
CA GLU A 180 -19.72 -14.86 0.25
C GLU A 180 -18.77 -14.58 1.45
N THR A 181 -19.30 -14.84 2.64
CA THR A 181 -18.71 -14.95 4.00
C THR A 181 -17.26 -14.51 4.28
N ALA A 182 -17.14 -13.54 5.19
CA ALA A 182 -15.91 -13.18 5.90
C ALA A 182 -15.32 -14.38 6.68
N ALA A 183 -14.19 -14.90 6.20
CA ALA A 183 -13.42 -15.94 6.89
C ALA A 183 -12.57 -15.34 8.03
N ARG A 184 -12.57 -16.04 9.17
CA ARG A 184 -12.01 -15.64 10.47
C ARG A 184 -10.47 -15.69 10.48
N VAL A 185 -9.84 -14.62 10.97
CA VAL A 185 -8.38 -14.50 11.17
C VAL A 185 -7.90 -15.43 12.30
N PRO A 186 -6.82 -16.24 12.13
CA PRO A 186 -6.16 -16.95 13.23
C PRO A 186 -5.22 -16.04 14.05
N SER A 187 -5.18 -16.26 15.36
CA SER A 187 -4.44 -15.48 16.37
C SER A 187 -2.92 -15.73 16.37
N ALA A 188 -2.16 -14.71 16.78
CA ALA A 188 -0.70 -14.55 16.66
C ALA A 188 0.22 -15.47 17.52
N GLU A 189 -0.25 -16.61 18.04
CA GLU A 189 0.49 -17.39 19.05
C GLU A 189 1.16 -18.69 18.60
N GLU A 190 0.98 -19.17 17.36
CA GLU A 190 1.69 -20.38 16.89
C GLU A 190 2.79 -20.00 15.91
N ARG A 191 4.03 -19.84 16.40
CA ARG A 191 5.21 -19.53 15.57
C ARG A 191 5.66 -20.79 14.81
N PRO A 192 5.56 -20.87 13.47
CA PRO A 192 6.34 -21.84 12.73
C PRO A 192 7.85 -21.51 12.89
N ILE A 193 8.67 -22.51 13.20
CA ILE A 193 10.13 -22.37 13.25
C ILE A 193 10.65 -22.44 11.82
N VAL A 194 10.75 -21.29 11.17
CA VAL A 194 11.17 -21.16 9.75
C VAL A 194 12.60 -20.62 9.67
N LYS A 195 13.42 -21.13 8.74
CA LYS A 195 14.80 -20.66 8.49
C LYS A 195 15.01 -20.25 7.03
N ALA A 196 16.06 -19.48 6.79
CA ALA A 196 16.51 -19.16 5.44
C ALA A 196 16.81 -20.45 4.67
N GLY A 197 16.29 -20.56 3.44
CA GLY A 197 16.37 -21.77 2.60
C GLY A 197 15.09 -22.59 2.57
N ASP A 198 14.14 -22.37 3.48
CA ASP A 198 12.84 -23.03 3.45
C ASP A 198 11.99 -22.56 2.25
N THR A 199 11.04 -23.40 1.82
CA THR A 199 10.08 -23.06 0.75
C THR A 199 8.70 -22.84 1.33
N ALA A 200 8.08 -21.73 0.96
CA ALA A 200 6.70 -21.40 1.28
C ALA A 200 5.87 -21.31 0.00
N ARG A 201 4.55 -21.41 0.11
CA ARG A 201 3.62 -21.20 -0.99
C ARG A 201 2.57 -20.20 -0.60
N VAL A 202 2.21 -19.31 -1.52
CA VAL A 202 1.13 -18.34 -1.28
C VAL A 202 -0.19 -19.10 -1.10
N ALA A 203 -0.92 -18.71 -0.05
CA ALA A 203 -2.25 -19.17 0.29
C ALA A 203 -3.15 -17.94 0.54
N ALA A 204 -3.42 -17.22 -0.55
CA ALA A 204 -4.24 -16.01 -0.58
C ALA A 204 -5.65 -16.28 -1.13
N GLN A 205 -6.07 -17.54 -1.20
CA GLN A 205 -7.45 -17.96 -1.51
C GLN A 205 -7.94 -17.45 -2.88
N GLY A 206 -7.07 -17.53 -3.89
CA GLY A 206 -7.33 -17.03 -5.24
C GLY A 206 -6.91 -15.58 -5.47
N ASP A 207 -6.66 -14.79 -4.42
CA ASP A 207 -6.11 -13.44 -4.54
C ASP A 207 -4.57 -13.43 -4.62
N CYS A 208 -3.98 -12.29 -4.94
CA CYS A 208 -2.53 -12.13 -4.94
C CYS A 208 -2.01 -11.57 -3.59
N LEU A 209 -0.86 -12.07 -3.15
CA LEU A 209 -0.18 -11.66 -1.93
C LEU A 209 0.81 -10.54 -2.21
N ASN A 210 0.65 -9.42 -1.53
CA ASN A 210 1.56 -8.28 -1.63
C ASN A 210 2.95 -8.63 -1.09
N LEU A 211 3.95 -8.64 -1.99
CA LEU A 211 5.37 -8.54 -1.66
C LEU A 211 5.68 -7.09 -1.34
N ARG A 212 6.21 -6.79 -0.16
CA ARG A 212 6.51 -5.42 0.28
C ARG A 212 7.99 -5.16 0.43
N TRP A 213 8.43 -3.92 0.35
CA TRP A 213 9.85 -3.59 0.47
C TRP A 213 10.39 -3.82 1.88
N ALA A 214 9.54 -3.59 2.90
CA ALA A 214 9.86 -3.76 4.31
C ALA A 214 8.66 -4.38 5.08
N PRO A 215 8.88 -4.94 6.28
CA PRO A 215 7.82 -5.44 7.16
C PRO A 215 6.82 -4.34 7.54
N GLY A 216 5.56 -4.49 7.18
CA GLY A 216 4.47 -3.63 7.64
C GLY A 216 3.44 -3.38 6.54
N THR A 217 2.17 -3.29 6.92
CA THR A 217 1.07 -3.12 5.97
C THR A 217 1.05 -1.74 5.31
N GLY A 218 1.77 -0.78 5.90
CA GLY A 218 2.03 0.54 5.32
C GLY A 218 3.22 0.63 4.37
N ASN A 219 4.07 -0.40 4.27
CA ASN A 219 5.27 -0.34 3.43
C ASN A 219 4.97 -0.63 1.95
N ALA A 220 5.72 -0.01 1.04
CA ALA A 220 5.51 -0.11 -0.40
C ALA A 220 5.38 -1.57 -0.89
N VAL A 221 4.36 -1.83 -1.71
CA VAL A 221 4.17 -3.12 -2.39
C VAL A 221 5.05 -3.12 -3.64
N VAL A 222 5.98 -4.07 -3.71
CA VAL A 222 6.94 -4.29 -4.79
C VAL A 222 6.38 -5.23 -5.86
N ALA A 223 5.52 -6.17 -5.48
CA ALA A 223 4.83 -7.06 -6.42
C ALA A 223 3.54 -7.63 -5.80
N CYS A 224 2.58 -8.01 -6.63
CA CYS A 224 1.48 -8.87 -6.21
C CYS A 224 1.76 -10.29 -6.67
N ILE A 225 2.00 -11.19 -5.74
CA ILE A 225 2.38 -12.58 -6.01
C ILE A 225 1.10 -13.40 -6.17
N PRO A 226 0.85 -14.06 -7.31
CA PRO A 226 -0.35 -14.87 -7.50
C PRO A 226 -0.51 -15.95 -6.42
N ASP A 227 -1.75 -16.30 -6.09
CA ASP A 227 -2.03 -17.43 -5.21
C ASP A 227 -1.31 -18.70 -5.70
N ARG A 228 -0.96 -19.59 -4.77
CA ARG A 228 -0.28 -20.87 -5.05
C ARG A 228 1.13 -20.76 -5.61
N THR A 229 1.71 -19.56 -5.70
CA THR A 229 3.10 -19.36 -6.12
C THR A 229 4.07 -19.83 -5.03
N ASN A 230 5.12 -20.56 -5.40
CA ASN A 230 6.18 -20.99 -4.47
C ASN A 230 7.23 -19.87 -4.29
N LEU A 231 7.69 -19.71 -3.06
CA LEU A 231 8.59 -18.65 -2.60
C LEU A 231 9.78 -19.26 -1.87
N GLN A 232 10.97 -18.69 -2.07
CA GLN A 232 12.14 -19.03 -1.28
C GLN A 232 12.26 -18.09 -0.08
N VAL A 233 12.37 -18.63 1.13
CA VAL A 233 12.58 -17.84 2.35
C VAL A 233 14.05 -17.46 2.50
N LEU A 234 14.30 -16.18 2.78
CA LEU A 234 15.64 -15.60 2.86
C LEU A 234 16.10 -15.30 4.29
N GLY A 235 15.22 -15.37 5.29
CA GLY A 235 15.55 -15.01 6.66
C GLY A 235 14.46 -15.39 7.66
N GLU A 236 14.78 -15.21 8.95
CA GLU A 236 13.82 -15.48 10.02
C GLU A 236 12.63 -14.51 9.97
N PRO A 237 11.41 -14.95 10.34
CA PRO A 237 10.24 -14.08 10.38
C PRO A 237 10.40 -12.92 11.38
N GLN A 238 9.98 -11.72 10.97
CA GLN A 238 10.04 -10.51 11.78
C GLN A 238 8.64 -10.13 12.28
N ALA A 239 8.49 -9.89 13.58
CA ALA A 239 7.24 -9.42 14.16
C ALA A 239 7.13 -7.90 14.00
N MET A 240 6.08 -7.43 13.33
CA MET A 240 5.78 -6.01 13.13
C MET A 240 4.27 -5.85 12.98
N GLU A 241 3.67 -4.82 13.60
CA GLU A 241 2.21 -4.56 13.54
C GLU A 241 1.34 -5.77 13.96
N GLY A 242 1.78 -6.53 14.96
CA GLY A 242 1.02 -7.68 15.48
C GLY A 242 0.93 -8.87 14.51
N ARG A 243 1.72 -8.89 13.44
CA ARG A 243 1.83 -9.99 12.49
C ARG A 243 3.29 -10.33 12.18
N TYR A 244 3.49 -11.46 11.52
CA TYR A 244 4.81 -11.90 11.09
C TYR A 244 5.04 -11.53 9.62
N TRP A 245 6.24 -11.02 9.33
CA TRP A 245 6.68 -10.70 8.00
C TRP A 245 7.83 -11.60 7.60
N VAL A 246 7.70 -12.25 6.45
CA VAL A 246 8.68 -13.21 5.95
C VAL A 246 9.39 -12.60 4.76
N ARG A 247 10.73 -12.54 4.83
CA ARG A 247 11.54 -12.08 3.69
C ARG A 247 11.67 -13.21 2.67
N VAL A 248 11.25 -12.96 1.44
CA VAL A 248 11.18 -13.97 0.37
C VAL A 248 11.85 -13.50 -0.92
N LEU A 249 12.28 -14.46 -1.74
CA LEU A 249 12.72 -14.28 -3.13
C LEU A 249 11.71 -14.94 -4.08
N ILE A 250 11.32 -14.22 -5.13
CA ILE A 250 10.50 -14.73 -6.23
C ILE A 250 10.97 -14.13 -7.55
N HIS A 251 11.35 -14.99 -8.50
CA HIS A 251 11.81 -14.60 -9.85
C HIS A 251 12.86 -13.46 -9.86
N GLY A 252 13.78 -13.45 -8.88
CA GLY A 252 14.82 -12.41 -8.75
C GLY A 252 14.42 -11.20 -7.90
N LEU A 253 13.14 -11.04 -7.56
CA LEU A 253 12.61 -9.97 -6.70
C LEU A 253 12.60 -10.39 -5.23
N GLN A 254 13.06 -9.50 -4.35
CA GLN A 254 13.11 -9.72 -2.91
C GLN A 254 12.19 -8.74 -2.17
N GLY A 255 11.54 -9.21 -1.12
CA GLY A 255 10.69 -8.39 -0.27
C GLY A 255 10.09 -9.16 0.89
N TYR A 256 9.11 -8.59 1.55
CA TYR A 256 8.45 -9.08 2.74
C TYR A 256 6.99 -9.33 2.46
N VAL A 257 6.52 -10.54 2.76
CA VAL A 257 5.11 -10.91 2.68
C VAL A 257 4.57 -11.13 4.08
N ALA A 258 3.26 -10.92 4.26
CA ALA A 258 2.61 -11.24 5.52
C ALA A 258 2.54 -12.78 5.66
N GLY A 259 3.11 -13.30 6.74
CA GLY A 259 3.28 -14.73 6.97
C GLY A 259 1.95 -15.49 7.12
N GLU A 260 0.86 -14.79 7.47
CA GLU A 260 -0.48 -15.37 7.55
C GLU A 260 -1.04 -15.86 6.21
N TYR A 261 -0.45 -15.43 5.09
CA TYR A 261 -0.84 -15.85 3.73
C TYR A 261 0.14 -16.86 3.13
N LEU A 262 0.94 -17.55 3.97
CA LEU A 262 1.89 -18.56 3.55
C LEU A 262 1.53 -19.95 4.07
N GLU A 263 1.58 -20.92 3.17
CA GLU A 263 1.55 -22.34 3.45
C GLU A 263 2.97 -22.89 3.37
N TRP A 264 3.45 -23.51 4.46
CA TRP A 264 4.81 -24.03 4.53
C TRP A 264 4.94 -25.36 3.77
N VAL A 265 5.61 -25.33 2.62
CA VAL A 265 5.79 -26.51 1.78
C VAL A 265 7.09 -27.19 2.21
N SER A 266 7.01 -27.88 3.35
CA SER A 266 8.08 -28.66 3.99
C SER A 266 9.15 -27.81 4.69
N SER A 267 9.27 -27.99 6.00
CA SER A 267 10.60 -28.00 6.65
C SER A 267 11.14 -29.43 6.52
N PRO A 268 12.45 -29.68 6.31
CA PRO A 268 13.00 -30.91 6.86
C PRO A 268 12.68 -30.87 8.36
N SER A 269 11.98 -31.89 8.86
CA SER A 269 11.94 -32.12 10.29
C SER A 269 13.39 -32.12 10.75
N VAL A 270 13.76 -31.17 11.61
CA VAL A 270 14.90 -31.44 12.49
C VAL A 270 14.43 -32.67 13.26
N PRO A 271 15.07 -33.86 13.12
CA PRO A 271 14.77 -34.91 14.04
C PRO A 271 15.00 -34.31 15.42
N ALA A 272 13.98 -34.36 16.28
CA ALA A 272 14.13 -34.07 17.69
C ALA A 272 15.46 -34.66 18.12
N SER A 273 16.34 -33.82 18.69
CA SER A 273 17.63 -34.24 19.19
C SER A 273 17.43 -35.57 19.89
N ALA A 274 17.85 -36.65 19.23
CA ALA A 274 18.12 -37.88 19.93
C ALA A 274 19.05 -37.45 21.05
N ALA A 275 18.71 -37.89 22.26
CA ALA A 275 19.59 -37.82 23.39
C ALA A 275 21.03 -38.05 22.91
N SER A 276 21.96 -37.21 23.36
CA SER A 276 23.37 -37.58 23.29
C SER A 276 23.47 -39.05 23.72
N PRO A 277 24.15 -39.93 22.95
CA PRO A 277 24.59 -41.17 23.56
C PRO A 277 25.39 -40.73 24.78
N ALA A 278 25.09 -41.35 25.91
CA ALA A 278 25.84 -41.17 27.13
C ALA A 278 27.34 -41.22 26.77
N GLY A 279 28.00 -40.07 26.85
CA GLY A 279 29.43 -40.08 27.15
C GLY A 279 29.59 -40.90 28.43
N PRO A 280 30.67 -41.69 28.55
CA PRO A 280 30.88 -42.52 29.72
C PRO A 280 30.76 -41.65 30.98
N ALA A 281 30.01 -42.15 31.95
CA ALA A 281 29.71 -41.47 33.20
C ALA A 281 30.96 -40.78 33.77
N PRO A 282 30.87 -39.54 34.27
CA PRO A 282 31.86 -39.07 35.21
C PRO A 282 31.78 -39.99 36.44
N LEU A 283 32.87 -40.71 36.71
CA LEU A 283 33.10 -41.36 37.99
C LEU A 283 33.15 -40.26 39.04
N LEU A 284 32.01 -39.98 39.69
CA LEU A 284 32.04 -39.31 40.97
C LEU A 284 32.37 -40.36 42.03
N PRO A 285 33.46 -40.18 42.78
CA PRO A 285 33.89 -41.14 43.79
C PRO A 285 32.82 -41.23 44.88
N PHE A 286 32.34 -42.44 45.11
CA PHE A 286 31.51 -42.74 46.27
C PHE A 286 32.28 -42.33 47.53
N ARG A 287 31.64 -41.52 48.36
CA ARG A 287 32.12 -41.19 49.70
C ARG A 287 32.34 -42.48 50.49
N ALA A 288 33.45 -42.46 51.24
CA ALA A 288 33.94 -43.51 52.09
C ALA A 288 32.86 -44.17 52.96
N PHE A 289 32.90 -45.50 52.99
CA PHE A 289 32.55 -46.26 54.19
C PHE A 289 33.72 -47.20 54.51
N VAL A 290 34.30 -46.97 55.68
CA VAL A 290 35.31 -47.82 56.31
C VAL A 290 34.60 -48.99 56.97
N PRO A 291 35.06 -50.23 56.81
CA PRO A 291 34.96 -51.24 57.86
C PRO A 291 36.31 -51.33 58.60
N MET A 292 36.22 -51.20 59.93
CA MET A 292 37.32 -51.40 60.87
C MET A 292 37.60 -52.91 61.07
N VAL A 293 38.85 -53.24 61.49
CA VAL A 293 39.26 -54.39 62.37
C VAL A 293 39.43 -55.76 61.66
N THR A 294 40.45 -56.63 61.86
CA THR A 294 41.69 -56.75 62.70
C THR A 294 42.49 -58.02 62.28
N GLY A 295 43.77 -58.11 62.68
CA GLY A 295 44.49 -59.37 63.04
C GLY A 295 45.36 -59.96 61.93
N ASP A 296 46.62 -60.35 62.11
CA ASP A 296 47.52 -60.49 63.26
C ASP A 296 48.96 -60.17 62.80
#